data_AF-A0A0C2RWN5-F1
#
_entry.id   AF-A0A0C2RWN5-F1
#
_cell.length_a   1.000
_cell.length_b   1.000
_cell.length_c   1.000
_cell.angle_alpha   90.00
_cell.angle_beta   90.00
_cell.angle_gamma   90.00
#
_symmetry.space_group_name_H-M   'P 1'
#
loop_
_entity.id
_entity.type
_entity.pdbx_description
1 polymer ?
#
loop_
_entity_poly.entity_id
_entity_poly.type
_entity_poly.pdbx_seq_one_letter_code
_entity_poly.pdbx_strand_id
1 'polypeptide(L)'
;MAKGKYQEWITEEGLLILEGWARDGLTDEQIAHNIGIRRETLYDWKKKHPNITNALKKGKEVIDRQVENAMLRSALGFHYEEDHVTPGGDVFRVEKYERPNTTAQIFWLKNRKPKQWRDKQDVEHSGTVTNNVVDLSHLSDEELEKALNKYGDS
;
A
#
# COMPACT_ATOMS: atom_id res chain seq x y z
N MET A 1 -3.22 35.80 14.60
CA MET A 1 -3.65 34.47 14.12
C MET A 1 -2.51 33.50 14.31
N ALA A 2 -2.71 32.40 15.03
CA ALA A 2 -1.68 31.37 15.15
C ALA A 2 -1.41 30.78 13.76
N LYS A 3 -0.19 30.92 13.27
CA LYS A 3 0.25 30.22 12.06
C LYS A 3 0.14 28.72 12.34
N GLY A 4 -0.56 27.98 11.48
CA GLY A 4 -0.68 26.53 11.66
C GLY A 4 0.71 25.90 11.52
N LYS A 5 1.07 24.97 12.43
CA LYS A 5 2.39 24.31 12.45
C LYS A 5 2.81 23.75 11.07
N TYR A 6 1.86 23.39 10.20
CA TYR A 6 2.13 22.86 8.85
C TYR A 6 3.00 23.78 7.98
N GLN A 7 3.01 25.10 8.23
CA GLN A 7 3.77 26.05 7.42
C GLN A 7 5.27 25.79 7.45
N GLU A 8 5.80 25.28 8.58
CA GLU A 8 7.21 24.89 8.71
C GLU A 8 7.50 23.60 7.93
N TRP A 9 6.50 22.70 7.84
CA TRP A 9 6.63 21.36 7.24
C TRP A 9 6.35 21.32 5.73
N ILE A 10 5.94 22.45 5.13
CA ILE A 10 5.83 22.61 3.68
C ILE A 10 7.04 23.33 3.07
N THR A 11 7.98 23.79 3.91
CA THR A 11 9.26 24.36 3.47
C THR A 11 10.19 23.27 2.94
N GLU A 12 11.23 23.66 2.19
CA GLU A 12 12.22 22.71 1.67
C GLU A 12 12.92 21.94 2.80
N GLU A 13 13.34 22.60 3.88
CA GLU A 13 13.93 21.95 5.06
C GLU A 13 12.94 21.00 5.75
N GLY A 14 11.71 21.43 5.98
CA GLY A 14 10.69 20.60 6.62
C GLY A 14 10.36 19.35 5.80
N LEU A 15 10.28 19.49 4.47
CA LEU A 15 10.08 18.36 3.57
C LEU A 15 11.28 17.41 3.56
N LEU A 16 12.51 17.94 3.63
CA LEU A 16 13.73 17.14 3.69
C LEU A 16 13.79 16.30 4.97
N ILE A 17 13.39 16.86 6.12
CA ILE A 17 13.30 16.13 7.39
C ILE A 17 12.25 15.02 7.31
N LEU A 18 11.06 15.32 6.76
CA LEU A 18 10.00 14.33 6.58
C LEU A 18 10.43 13.18 5.66
N GLU A 19 11.09 13.50 4.55
CA GLU A 19 11.67 12.50 3.65
C GLU A 19 12.72 11.64 4.37
N GLY A 20 13.57 12.26 5.20
CA GLY A 20 14.56 11.58 6.02
C GLY A 20 13.93 10.58 6.98
N TRP A 21 12.96 10.99 7.79
CA TRP A 21 12.26 10.08 8.71
C TRP A 21 11.53 8.95 7.99
N ALA A 22 10.92 9.22 6.84
CA ALA A 22 10.31 8.19 6.02
C ALA A 22 11.35 7.18 5.48
N ARG A 23 12.54 7.66 5.12
CA ARG A 23 13.69 6.83 4.72
C ARG A 23 14.26 6.02 5.88
N ASP A 24 14.15 6.50 7.11
CA ASP A 24 14.57 5.76 8.30
C ASP A 24 13.51 4.72 8.73
N GLY A 25 12.40 4.61 8.01
CA GLY A 25 11.35 3.63 8.27
C GLY A 25 10.34 4.04 9.35
N LEU A 26 10.30 5.32 9.74
CA LEU A 26 9.33 5.79 10.73
C LEU A 26 7.89 5.69 10.19
N THR A 27 6.99 5.28 11.08
CA THR A 27 5.55 5.27 10.83
C THR A 27 4.98 6.68 10.88
N ASP A 28 3.84 6.89 10.22
CA ASP A 28 3.12 8.17 10.26
C ASP A 28 2.77 8.60 11.72
N GLU A 29 2.59 7.65 12.66
CA GLU A 29 2.38 7.92 14.09
C GLU A 29 3.65 8.49 14.75
N GLN A 30 4.81 7.87 14.52
CA GLN A 30 6.10 8.34 15.04
C GLN A 30 6.49 9.70 14.45
N ILE A 31 6.20 9.91 13.16
CA ILE A 31 6.41 11.20 12.50
C ILE A 31 5.52 12.27 13.13
N ALA A 32 4.23 11.99 13.35
CA ALA A 32 3.32 12.92 14.01
C ALA A 32 3.80 13.25 15.45
N HIS A 33 4.29 12.25 16.18
CA HIS A 33 4.88 12.43 17.49
C HIS A 33 6.11 13.36 17.46
N ASN A 34 7.04 13.14 16.53
CA ASN A 34 8.24 13.99 16.38
C ASN A 34 7.90 15.45 16.06
N ILE A 35 6.82 15.68 15.30
CA ILE A 35 6.30 17.03 14.98
C ILE A 35 5.56 17.65 16.18
N GLY A 36 5.13 16.83 17.15
CA GLY A 36 4.29 17.26 18.27
C GLY A 36 2.87 17.60 17.83
N ILE A 37 2.29 16.76 16.96
CA ILE A 37 0.88 16.80 16.54
C ILE A 37 0.24 15.43 16.70
N ARG A 38 -1.10 15.37 16.63
CA ARG A 38 -1.81 14.10 16.58
C ARG A 38 -1.70 13.47 15.19
N ARG A 39 -1.72 12.14 15.09
CA ARG A 39 -1.66 11.42 13.80
C ARG A 39 -2.77 11.87 12.84
N GLU A 40 -3.98 12.13 13.34
CA GLU A 40 -5.10 12.61 12.52
C GLU A 40 -4.78 13.95 11.85
N THR A 41 -4.08 14.83 12.55
CA THR A 41 -3.62 16.11 12.01
C THR A 41 -2.62 15.91 10.87
N LEU A 42 -1.71 14.95 11.00
CA LEU A 42 -0.79 14.61 9.92
C LEU A 42 -1.53 14.05 8.68
N TYR A 43 -2.57 13.24 8.87
CA TYR A 43 -3.39 12.78 7.74
C TYR A 43 -4.10 13.94 7.02
N ASP A 44 -4.63 14.90 7.78
CA ASP A 44 -5.25 16.09 7.18
C ASP A 44 -4.23 16.93 6.41
N TRP A 45 -3.00 17.05 6.92
CA TRP A 45 -1.92 17.74 6.20
C TRP A 45 -1.55 17.03 4.92
N LYS A 46 -1.42 15.69 4.94
CA LYS A 46 -1.15 14.89 3.74
C LYS A 46 -2.22 15.06 2.66
N LYS A 47 -3.49 15.23 3.04
CA LYS A 47 -4.61 15.50 2.12
C LYS A 47 -4.54 16.91 1.54
N LYS A 48 -4.24 17.91 2.37
CA LYS A 48 -4.26 19.33 2.00
C LYS A 48 -2.98 19.83 1.32
N HIS A 49 -1.85 19.16 1.57
CA HIS A 49 -0.52 19.56 1.12
C HIS A 49 0.18 18.39 0.42
N PRO A 50 0.04 18.26 -0.92
CA PRO A 50 0.64 17.17 -1.70
C PRO A 50 2.16 17.05 -1.54
N ASN A 51 2.86 18.17 -1.27
CA ASN A 51 4.31 18.20 -1.07
C ASN A 51 4.75 17.29 0.09
N ILE A 52 4.02 17.33 1.22
CA ILE A 52 4.27 16.46 2.39
C ILE A 52 4.09 14.99 1.99
N THR A 53 3.01 14.68 1.28
CA THR A 53 2.75 13.32 0.79
C THR A 53 3.84 12.83 -0.15
N ASN A 54 4.33 13.70 -1.05
CA ASN A 54 5.38 13.35 -2.01
C ASN A 54 6.72 13.10 -1.30
N ALA A 55 7.11 13.95 -0.34
CA ALA A 55 8.32 13.77 0.46
C ALA A 55 8.29 12.44 1.22
N LEU A 56 7.18 12.12 1.90
CA LEU A 56 7.01 10.86 2.62
C LEU A 56 7.06 9.64 1.69
N LYS A 57 6.42 9.72 0.51
CA LYS A 57 6.45 8.61 -0.46
C LYS A 57 7.85 8.37 -1.02
N LYS A 58 8.56 9.44 -1.37
CA LYS A 58 9.93 9.37 -1.89
C LYS A 58 10.90 8.76 -0.87
N GLY A 59 10.75 9.13 0.41
CA GLY A 59 11.54 8.52 1.50
C GLY A 59 11.30 7.01 1.62
N LYS A 60 10.03 6.57 1.51
CA LYS A 60 9.65 5.15 1.61
C LYS A 60 10.18 4.29 0.47
N GLU A 61 10.31 4.84 -0.75
CA GLU A 61 10.79 4.09 -1.93
C GLU A 61 12.18 3.47 -1.72
N VAL A 62 13.05 4.12 -0.94
CA VAL A 62 14.39 3.59 -0.62
C VAL A 62 14.29 2.36 0.29
N ILE A 63 13.47 2.43 1.34
CA ILE A 63 13.26 1.31 2.26
C ILE A 63 12.52 0.17 1.56
N ASP A 64 11.51 0.48 0.76
CA ASP A 64 10.80 -0.52 -0.03
C ASP A 64 11.77 -1.31 -0.92
N ARG A 65 12.71 -0.62 -1.60
CA ARG A 65 13.78 -1.28 -2.37
C ARG A 65 14.71 -2.15 -1.52
N GLN A 66 15.06 -1.72 -0.31
CA GLN A 66 15.89 -2.51 0.59
C GLN A 66 15.17 -3.80 1.02
N VAL A 67 13.89 -3.69 1.35
CA VAL A 67 13.03 -4.84 1.67
C VAL A 67 12.89 -5.77 0.47
N GLU A 68 12.67 -5.23 -0.74
CA GLU A 68 12.63 -6.01 -1.98
C GLU A 68 13.94 -6.78 -2.22
N ASN A 69 15.09 -6.14 -2.01
CA ASN A 69 16.40 -6.78 -2.14
C ASN A 69 16.62 -7.88 -1.10
N ALA A 70 16.23 -7.64 0.15
CA ALA A 70 16.30 -8.65 1.21
C ALA A 70 15.38 -9.84 0.92
N MET A 71 14.16 -9.57 0.45
CA MET A 71 13.20 -10.60 0.04
C MET A 71 13.73 -11.41 -1.16
N LEU A 72 14.36 -10.75 -2.14
CA LEU A 72 14.99 -11.43 -3.27
C LEU A 72 16.11 -12.36 -2.80
N ARG A 73 17.01 -11.89 -1.93
CA ARG A 73 18.08 -12.72 -1.35
C ARG A 73 17.49 -13.93 -0.63
N SER A 74 16.46 -13.73 0.20
CA SER A 74 15.77 -14.81 0.89
C SER A 74 15.09 -15.79 -0.08
N ALA A 75 14.46 -15.29 -1.14
CA ALA A 75 13.80 -16.11 -2.15
C ALA A 75 14.79 -16.97 -2.96
N LEU A 76 16.03 -16.53 -3.13
CA LEU A 76 17.08 -17.27 -3.85
C LEU A 76 17.91 -18.20 -2.94
N GLY A 77 17.88 -17.96 -1.63
CA GLY A 77 18.86 -18.52 -0.69
C GLY A 77 20.21 -17.82 -0.79
N PHE A 78 20.97 -17.80 0.30
CA PHE A 78 22.25 -17.10 0.36
C PHE A 78 23.17 -17.71 1.43
N HIS A 79 24.49 -17.56 1.23
CA HIS A 79 25.47 -17.90 2.25
C HIS A 79 25.64 -16.72 3.22
N TYR A 80 25.83 -17.02 4.51
CA TYR A 80 26.14 -16.04 5.55
C TYR A 80 27.14 -16.62 6.55
N GLU A 81 27.88 -15.74 7.20
CA GLU A 81 28.79 -16.11 8.29
C GLU A 81 28.12 -15.86 9.63
N GLU A 82 28.26 -16.80 10.55
CA GLU A 82 27.82 -16.67 11.93
C GLU A 82 29.02 -16.82 12.87
N ASP A 83 29.19 -15.87 13.78
CA ASP A 83 30.19 -15.93 14.84
C ASP A 83 29.69 -16.88 15.94
N HIS A 84 30.48 -17.90 16.26
CA HIS A 84 30.22 -18.84 17.34
C HIS A 84 31.25 -18.65 18.45
N VAL A 85 30.77 -18.53 19.69
CA VAL A 85 31.61 -18.38 20.88
C VAL A 85 31.75 -19.74 21.56
N THR A 86 32.98 -20.20 21.77
CA THR A 86 33.26 -21.42 22.55
C THR A 86 33.08 -21.14 24.05
N PRO A 87 32.87 -22.16 24.89
CA PRO A 87 32.87 -21.99 26.34
C PRO A 87 34.16 -21.38 26.92
N GLY A 88 35.27 -21.42 26.16
CA GLY A 88 36.55 -20.80 26.51
C GLY A 88 36.68 -19.32 26.11
N GLY A 89 35.70 -18.75 25.40
CA GLY A 89 35.69 -17.36 24.96
C GLY A 89 36.25 -17.11 23.56
N ASP A 90 36.69 -18.15 22.85
CA ASP A 90 37.17 -18.01 21.46
C ASP A 90 36.00 -17.82 20.49
N VAL A 91 36.14 -16.88 19.55
CA VAL A 91 35.16 -16.62 18.48
C VAL A 91 35.65 -17.25 17.19
N PHE A 92 34.84 -18.11 16.58
CA PHE A 92 35.10 -18.67 15.24
C PHE A 92 33.93 -18.41 14.29
N ARG A 93 34.24 -18.18 13.01
CA ARG A 93 33.25 -17.94 11.96
C ARG A 93 32.90 -19.23 11.25
N VAL A 94 31.60 -19.47 11.09
CA VAL A 94 31.07 -20.60 10.32
C VAL A 94 30.26 -20.06 9.15
N GLU A 95 30.63 -20.48 7.94
CA GLU A 95 29.80 -20.24 6.76
C GLU A 95 28.58 -21.19 6.79
N LYS A 96 27.39 -20.63 6.67
CA LYS A 96 26.12 -21.35 6.59
C LYS A 96 25.38 -20.97 5.33
N TYR A 97 24.56 -21.89 4.83
CA TYR A 97 23.66 -21.64 3.71
C TYR A 97 22.22 -21.53 4.20
N GLU A 98 21.62 -20.36 4.01
CA GLU A 98 20.18 -20.15 4.16
C GLU A 98 19.47 -20.65 2.91
N ARG A 99 18.57 -21.63 3.07
CA ARG A 99 17.84 -22.22 1.95
C ARG A 99 16.85 -21.20 1.36
N PRO A 100 16.51 -21.33 0.07
CA PRO A 100 15.52 -20.47 -0.56
C PRO A 100 14.18 -20.51 0.18
N ASN A 101 13.61 -19.35 0.50
CA ASN A 101 12.32 -19.24 1.18
C ASN A 101 11.15 -19.31 0.19
N THR A 102 10.38 -20.39 0.24
CA THR A 102 9.25 -20.63 -0.68
C THR A 102 8.17 -19.55 -0.60
N THR A 103 7.90 -19.00 0.57
CA THR A 103 6.90 -17.92 0.73
C THR A 103 7.37 -16.63 0.05
N ALA A 104 8.64 -16.26 0.20
CA ALA A 104 9.25 -15.14 -0.51
C ALA A 104 9.22 -15.34 -2.03
N GLN A 105 9.46 -16.57 -2.51
CA GLN A 105 9.32 -16.92 -3.93
C GLN A 105 7.88 -16.76 -4.42
N ILE A 106 6.88 -17.24 -3.67
CA ILE A 106 5.46 -17.11 -4.01
C ILE A 106 5.08 -15.63 -4.12
N PHE A 107 5.45 -14.80 -3.14
CA PHE A 107 5.18 -13.36 -3.18
C PHE A 107 5.85 -12.69 -4.38
N TRP A 108 7.13 -13.02 -4.64
CA TRP A 108 7.85 -12.50 -5.81
C TRP A 108 7.15 -12.86 -7.13
N LEU A 109 6.73 -14.11 -7.30
CA LEU A 109 6.05 -14.59 -8.49
C LEU A 109 4.66 -13.97 -8.67
N LYS A 110 3.89 -13.83 -7.58
CA LYS A 110 2.60 -13.12 -7.61
C LYS A 110 2.76 -11.65 -8.03
N ASN A 111 3.83 -10.98 -7.60
CA ASN A 111 4.09 -9.58 -7.94
C ASN A 111 4.67 -9.39 -9.36
N ARG A 112 5.63 -10.23 -9.78
CA ARG A 112 6.33 -10.08 -11.09
C ARG A 112 5.68 -10.83 -12.24
N LYS A 113 4.95 -11.91 -11.98
CA LYS A 113 4.25 -12.73 -12.98
C LYS A 113 2.76 -12.91 -12.61
N PRO A 114 2.01 -11.82 -12.36
CA PRO A 114 0.64 -11.91 -11.84
C PRO A 114 -0.30 -12.68 -12.77
N LYS A 115 -0.10 -12.61 -14.09
CA LYS A 115 -0.93 -13.38 -15.06
C LYS A 115 -0.84 -14.90 -14.86
N GLN A 116 0.27 -15.41 -14.36
CA GLN A 116 0.53 -16.85 -14.19
C GLN A 116 0.34 -17.31 -12.74
N TRP A 117 0.55 -16.43 -11.76
CA TRP A 117 0.65 -16.80 -10.34
C TRP A 117 -0.38 -16.14 -9.43
N ARG A 118 -1.12 -15.13 -9.90
CA ARG A 118 -2.22 -14.55 -9.12
C ARG A 118 -3.33 -15.59 -9.00
N ASP A 119 -3.91 -15.70 -7.82
CA ASP A 119 -5.03 -16.61 -7.59
C ASP A 119 -6.17 -16.25 -8.56
N LYS A 120 -6.69 -17.26 -9.28
CA LYS A 120 -7.89 -17.08 -10.10
C LYS A 120 -9.08 -16.98 -9.15
N GLN A 121 -9.78 -15.85 -9.19
CA GLN A 121 -11.13 -15.77 -8.67
C GLN A 121 -12.07 -16.14 -9.80
N ASP A 122 -12.58 -17.37 -9.80
CA ASP A 122 -13.74 -17.72 -10.61
C ASP A 122 -14.96 -17.15 -9.88
N VAL A 123 -15.45 -16.02 -10.38
CA VAL A 123 -16.72 -15.43 -9.92
C VAL A 123 -17.83 -16.12 -10.69
N GLU A 124 -18.35 -17.23 -10.17
CA GLU A 124 -19.60 -17.80 -10.68
C GLU A 124 -20.76 -16.88 -10.31
N HIS A 125 -21.31 -16.17 -11.29
CA HIS A 125 -22.59 -15.50 -11.14
C HIS A 125 -23.73 -16.52 -11.18
N SER A 126 -23.99 -17.19 -10.05
CA SER A 126 -25.18 -18.04 -9.87
C SER A 126 -26.42 -17.19 -9.52
N GLY A 127 -26.70 -16.16 -10.32
CA GLY A 127 -27.92 -15.39 -10.24
C GLY A 127 -28.82 -15.77 -11.41
N THR A 128 -30.04 -16.23 -11.13
CA THR A 128 -31.07 -16.28 -12.18
C THR A 128 -31.22 -14.88 -12.72
N VAL A 129 -30.83 -14.65 -13.98
CA VAL A 129 -31.16 -13.40 -14.68
C VAL A 129 -32.66 -13.43 -14.92
N THR A 130 -33.44 -12.97 -13.94
CA THR A 130 -34.83 -12.60 -14.17
C THR A 130 -34.79 -11.35 -15.03
N ASN A 131 -34.72 -11.53 -16.36
CA ASN A 131 -35.16 -10.49 -17.26
C ASN A 131 -36.65 -10.31 -16.98
N ASN A 132 -36.99 -9.40 -16.07
CA ASN A 132 -38.33 -8.88 -15.92
C ASN A 132 -38.59 -8.05 -17.20
N VAL A 133 -38.85 -8.74 -18.30
CA VAL A 133 -39.41 -8.11 -19.50
C VAL A 133 -40.81 -7.71 -19.08
N VAL A 134 -40.96 -6.46 -18.68
CA VAL A 134 -42.27 -5.87 -18.43
C VAL A 134 -42.94 -5.82 -19.79
N ASP A 135 -43.97 -6.65 -19.99
CA ASP A 135 -44.77 -6.61 -21.20
C ASP A 135 -45.63 -5.34 -21.17
N LEU A 136 -45.22 -4.36 -21.96
CA LEU A 136 -45.87 -3.06 -22.09
C LEU A 136 -46.77 -3.01 -23.35
N SER A 137 -46.97 -4.13 -24.04
CA SER A 137 -47.76 -4.20 -25.28
C SER A 137 -49.23 -3.82 -25.10
N HIS A 138 -49.71 -3.82 -23.85
CA HIS A 138 -51.07 -3.43 -23.49
C HIS A 138 -51.25 -1.94 -23.18
N LEU A 139 -50.17 -1.16 -23.12
CA LEU A 139 -50.23 0.27 -22.87
C LEU A 139 -50.26 1.04 -24.19
N SER A 140 -51.07 2.08 -24.24
CA SER A 140 -51.04 3.04 -25.35
C SER A 140 -49.83 3.96 -25.26
N ASP A 141 -49.41 4.52 -26.41
CA ASP A 141 -48.26 5.43 -26.49
C ASP A 141 -48.39 6.62 -25.51
N GLU A 142 -49.60 7.15 -25.34
CA GLU A 142 -49.88 8.25 -24.39
C GLU A 142 -49.64 7.84 -22.92
N GLU A 143 -49.96 6.60 -22.55
CA GLU A 143 -49.77 6.10 -21.19
C GLU A 143 -48.28 5.87 -20.87
N LEU A 144 -47.51 5.46 -21.87
CA LEU A 144 -46.06 5.31 -21.76
C LEU A 144 -45.37 6.66 -21.60
N GLU A 145 -45.75 7.67 -22.39
CA GLU A 145 -45.21 9.03 -22.26
C GLU A 145 -45.53 9.65 -20.89
N LYS A 146 -46.75 9.44 -20.38
CA LYS A 146 -47.14 9.92 -19.05
C LYS A 146 -46.35 9.24 -17.93
N ALA A 147 -46.05 7.94 -18.06
CA ALA A 147 -45.23 7.21 -17.09
C ALA A 147 -43.77 7.68 -17.11
N LEU A 148 -43.19 7.90 -18.30
CA LEU A 148 -41.84 8.43 -18.45
C LEU A 148 -41.69 9.84 -17.88
N ASN A 149 -42.64 10.74 -18.18
CA ASN A 149 -42.61 12.11 -17.64
C ASN A 149 -42.86 12.17 -16.13
N LYS A 150 -43.58 11.20 -15.56
CA LYS A 150 -43.83 11.15 -14.11
C LYS A 150 -42.60 10.72 -13.30
N TYR A 151 -41.70 9.92 -13.88
CA TYR A 151 -40.54 9.34 -13.19
C TYR A 151 -39.18 9.71 -13.81
N GLY A 152 -39.17 10.51 -14.88
CA GLY A 152 -37.97 10.90 -15.62
C GLY A 152 -37.20 12.11 -15.06
N ASP A 153 -37.74 12.82 -14.06
CA ASP A 153 -37.10 13.96 -13.40
C ASP A 153 -36.50 13.57 -12.03
N SER A 154 -35.64 12.55 -11.97
CA SER A 154 -34.84 12.22 -10.78
C SER A 154 -33.38 11.97 -11.11
#